data_AF-A0A9E3IZC1-F1
#
_entry.id   AF-A0A9E3IZC1-F1
#
_cell.length_a   1.000
_cell.length_b   1.000
_cell.length_c   1.000
_cell.angle_alpha   90.00
_cell.angle_beta   90.00
_cell.angle_gamma   90.00
#
_symmetry.space_group_name_H-M   'P 1'
#
loop_
_entity.id
_entity.type
_entity.pdbx_description
1 polymer ?
#
loop_
_entity_poly.entity_id
_entity_poly.type
_entity_poly.pdbx_seq_one_letter_code
_entity_poly.pdbx_strand_id
1 'polypeptide(L)'
;MADIAITAANVVSGANAVTEQGLAGAAITAGQLVYKEAATGKYKLSDADSATAEVRGVRGVALNNAAAGQPLTVQTKGQITIGGTLTVAAAYFASATAGAIAPVADMTTGKYPTFLGFGITASILDLNIASSGVAVP
;
A
#
# COMPACT_ATOMS: atom_id res chain seq x y z
N MET A 1 -9.54 -10.42 -9.98
CA MET A 1 -8.84 -9.44 -10.86
C MET A 1 -7.36 -9.54 -10.53
N ALA A 2 -6.49 -9.13 -11.46
CA ALA A 2 -5.06 -9.13 -11.17
C ALA A 2 -4.68 -7.89 -10.35
N ASP A 3 -3.70 -8.04 -9.47
CA ASP A 3 -3.06 -6.94 -8.78
C ASP A 3 -2.46 -5.95 -9.79
N ILE A 4 -2.32 -4.68 -9.39
CA ILE A 4 -1.66 -3.67 -10.22
C ILE A 4 -0.19 -4.04 -10.39
N ALA A 5 0.25 -4.19 -11.65
CA ALA A 5 1.66 -4.32 -11.97
C ALA A 5 2.37 -2.97 -11.78
N ILE A 6 3.19 -2.88 -10.74
CA ILE A 6 3.92 -1.65 -10.38
C ILE A 6 5.37 -1.75 -10.87
N THR A 7 5.80 -0.75 -11.64
CA THR A 7 7.21 -0.55 -11.97
C THR A 7 7.85 0.36 -10.93
N ALA A 8 8.70 -0.20 -10.07
CA ALA A 8 9.31 0.51 -8.94
C ALA A 8 10.00 1.83 -9.32
N ALA A 9 10.65 1.90 -10.49
CA ALA A 9 11.33 3.11 -10.97
C ALA A 9 10.38 4.27 -11.30
N ASN A 10 9.09 4.00 -11.49
CA ASN A 10 8.07 4.99 -11.85
C ASN A 10 7.24 5.43 -10.63
N VAL A 11 7.61 4.97 -9.42
CA VAL A 11 6.94 5.36 -8.19
C VAL A 11 7.46 6.72 -7.76
N VAL A 12 6.61 7.74 -7.78
CA VAL A 12 7.00 9.12 -7.49
C VAL A 12 5.94 9.79 -6.61
N SER A 13 6.37 10.39 -5.51
CA SER A 13 5.51 11.17 -4.62
C SER A 13 5.05 12.47 -5.26
N GLY A 14 3.77 12.82 -5.11
CA GLY A 14 3.22 14.11 -5.51
C GLY A 14 3.62 15.24 -4.56
N ALA A 15 3.33 16.49 -4.95
CA ALA A 15 3.71 17.67 -4.18
C ALA A 15 3.02 17.77 -2.80
N ASN A 16 1.85 17.16 -2.65
CA ASN A 16 1.08 17.11 -1.40
C ASN A 16 1.35 15.82 -0.58
N ALA A 17 2.40 15.08 -0.90
CA ALA A 17 2.73 13.84 -0.22
C ALA A 17 3.10 14.07 1.24
N VAL A 18 2.52 13.27 2.14
CA VAL A 18 2.96 13.16 3.53
C VAL A 18 3.78 11.90 3.64
N THR A 19 5.03 12.03 4.09
CA THR A 19 5.98 10.93 4.16
C THR A 19 6.49 10.69 5.57
N GLU A 20 6.76 9.42 5.89
CA GLU A 20 7.44 8.99 7.10
C GLU A 20 8.74 8.28 6.75
N GLN A 21 9.75 8.47 7.60
CA GLN A 21 11.03 7.76 7.51
C GLN A 21 11.05 6.61 8.52
N GLY A 22 11.75 5.53 8.17
CA GLY A 22 12.07 4.46 9.11
C GLY A 22 12.98 3.42 8.50
N LEU A 23 12.96 2.22 9.08
CA LEU A 23 13.80 1.11 8.66
C LEU A 23 12.94 0.00 8.08
N ALA A 24 13.41 -0.60 6.99
CA ALA A 24 12.80 -1.80 6.44
C ALA A 24 13.06 -3.01 7.35
N GLY A 25 12.04 -3.81 7.60
CA GLY A 25 12.09 -5.07 8.34
C GLY A 25 12.27 -6.30 7.45
N ALA A 26 12.13 -6.12 6.14
CA ALA A 26 12.34 -7.11 5.08
C ALA A 26 12.87 -6.41 3.82
N ALA A 27 13.16 -7.16 2.76
CA ALA A 27 13.36 -6.55 1.45
C ALA A 27 12.02 -5.97 0.94
N ILE A 28 12.02 -4.68 0.62
CA ILE A 28 10.85 -3.91 0.17
C ILE A 28 11.21 -3.21 -1.12
N THR A 29 10.31 -3.24 -2.10
CA THR A 29 10.41 -2.49 -3.34
C THR A 29 9.48 -1.29 -3.34
N ALA A 30 9.85 -0.22 -4.04
CA ALA A 30 9.00 0.95 -4.21
C ALA A 30 7.65 0.56 -4.81
N GLY A 31 6.58 1.18 -4.32
CA GLY A 31 5.20 0.91 -4.69
C GLY A 31 4.52 -0.18 -3.84
N GLN A 32 5.27 -0.92 -3.02
CA GLN A 32 4.68 -1.92 -2.14
C GLN A 32 4.01 -1.28 -0.92
N LEU A 33 2.89 -1.88 -0.50
CA LEU A 33 2.20 -1.53 0.72
C LEU A 33 2.94 -2.06 1.95
N VAL A 34 3.09 -1.19 2.94
CA VAL A 34 3.79 -1.52 4.18
C VAL A 34 2.93 -1.23 5.40
N TYR A 35 3.10 -2.06 6.41
CA TYR A 35 2.66 -1.81 7.78
C TYR A 35 3.88 -1.52 8.65
N LYS A 36 3.66 -0.85 9.78
CA LYS A 36 4.71 -0.61 10.77
C LYS A 36 4.52 -1.57 11.93
N GLU A 37 5.47 -2.48 12.10
CA GLU A 37 5.44 -3.45 13.20
C GLU A 37 5.64 -2.74 14.54
N ALA A 38 4.72 -2.93 15.48
CA ALA A 38 4.74 -2.31 16.80
C ALA A 38 5.92 -2.78 17.65
N ALA A 39 6.29 -4.06 17.55
CA ALA A 39 7.35 -4.66 18.34
C ALA A 39 8.75 -4.09 18.02
N THR A 40 9.02 -3.78 16.75
CA THR A 40 10.35 -3.34 16.28
C THR A 40 10.38 -1.92 15.73
N GLY A 41 9.22 -1.34 15.44
CA GLY A 41 9.09 -0.06 14.75
C GLY A 41 9.48 -0.11 13.25
N LYS A 42 9.78 -1.29 12.70
CA LYS A 42 10.23 -1.47 11.32
C LYS A 42 9.05 -1.64 10.36
N TYR A 43 9.25 -1.24 9.12
CA TYR A 43 8.28 -1.41 8.05
C TYR A 43 8.38 -2.79 7.42
N LYS A 44 7.26 -3.50 7.29
CA LYS A 44 7.16 -4.80 6.64
C LYS A 44 5.98 -4.78 5.66
N LEU A 45 5.89 -5.75 4.76
CA LEU A 45 4.83 -5.80 3.75
C LEU A 45 3.47 -6.04 4.40
N SER A 46 2.49 -5.22 4.05
CA SER A 46 1.11 -5.42 4.46
C SER A 46 0.48 -6.54 3.64
N ASP A 47 -0.32 -7.38 4.29
CA ASP A 47 -1.00 -8.52 3.65
C ASP A 47 -2.43 -8.58 4.19
N ALA A 48 -3.40 -8.35 3.30
CA ALA A 48 -4.82 -8.29 3.66
C ALA A 48 -5.42 -9.66 4.06
N ASP A 49 -4.76 -10.77 3.74
CA ASP A 49 -5.20 -12.13 4.08
C ASP A 49 -4.48 -12.70 5.32
N SER A 50 -3.54 -11.94 5.89
CA SER A 50 -2.87 -12.35 7.12
C SER A 50 -3.88 -12.60 8.25
N ALA A 51 -3.67 -13.66 9.04
CA ALA A 51 -4.48 -13.94 10.21
C ALA A 51 -4.38 -12.84 11.30
N THR A 52 -3.33 -12.01 11.26
CA THR A 52 -3.09 -10.97 12.25
C THR A 52 -3.58 -9.60 11.78
N ALA A 53 -4.28 -8.87 12.67
CA ALA A 53 -4.83 -7.54 12.34
C ALA A 53 -3.75 -6.50 12.02
N GLU A 54 -2.58 -6.62 12.66
CA GLU A 54 -1.46 -5.70 12.45
C GLU A 54 -0.92 -5.78 11.02
N VAL A 55 -0.74 -6.98 10.48
CA VAL A 55 -0.21 -7.19 9.12
C VAL A 55 -1.23 -6.78 8.05
N ARG A 56 -2.54 -6.93 8.33
CA ARG A 56 -3.62 -6.43 7.46
C ARG A 56 -3.69 -4.90 7.41
N GLY A 57 -3.14 -4.22 8.41
CA GLY A 57 -3.10 -2.77 8.45
C GLY A 57 -2.13 -2.22 7.40
N VAL A 58 -2.53 -1.18 6.67
CA VAL A 58 -1.63 -0.45 5.79
C VAL A 58 -1.25 0.86 6.48
N ARG A 59 0.05 1.13 6.60
CA ARG A 59 0.58 2.42 7.06
C ARG A 59 0.83 3.36 5.89
N GLY A 60 1.29 2.81 4.75
CA GLY A 60 1.62 3.61 3.58
C GLY A 60 2.17 2.79 2.42
N VAL A 61 2.60 3.51 1.39
CA VAL A 61 3.27 2.98 0.20
C VAL A 61 4.77 3.30 0.27
N ALA A 62 5.64 2.32 0.01
CA ALA A 62 7.08 2.54 -0.06
C ALA A 62 7.46 3.42 -1.26
N LEU A 63 8.30 4.44 -1.05
CA LEU A 63 8.81 5.32 -2.11
C LEU A 63 10.16 4.89 -2.68
N ASN A 64 10.89 4.01 -1.99
CA ASN A 64 12.19 3.52 -2.43
C ASN A 64 12.36 2.03 -2.13
N ASN A 65 13.31 1.40 -2.81
CA ASN A 65 13.73 0.05 -2.50
C ASN A 65 14.61 0.07 -1.24
N ALA A 66 14.44 -0.92 -0.35
CA ALA A 66 15.24 -1.07 0.85
C ALA A 66 15.41 -2.55 1.21
N ALA A 67 16.62 -2.95 1.55
CA ALA A 67 16.87 -4.24 2.18
C ALA A 67 16.54 -4.19 3.68
N ALA A 68 16.42 -5.33 4.34
CA ALA A 68 16.20 -5.38 5.79
C ALA A 68 17.28 -4.58 6.54
N GLY A 69 16.86 -3.69 7.44
CA GLY A 69 17.71 -2.78 8.20
C GLY A 69 18.11 -1.50 7.46
N GLN A 70 17.75 -1.33 6.18
CA GLN A 70 18.07 -0.12 5.41
C GLN A 70 16.99 0.97 5.59
N PRO A 71 17.34 2.25 5.38
CA PRO A 71 16.37 3.35 5.38
C PRO A 71 15.28 3.18 4.32
N LEU A 72 14.05 3.45 4.73
CA LEU A 72 12.87 3.42 3.88
C LEU A 72 12.02 4.68 4.11
N THR A 73 11.66 5.34 3.01
CA THR A 73 10.66 6.40 2.99
C THR A 73 9.32 5.80 2.59
N VAL A 74 8.27 6.14 3.35
CA VAL A 74 6.91 5.64 3.16
C VAL A 74 5.96 6.82 3.02
N GLN A 75 5.17 6.86 1.96
CA GLN A 75 4.11 7.85 1.78
C GLN A 75 2.82 7.36 2.45
N THR A 76 2.27 8.16 3.36
CA THR A 76 1.07 7.82 4.15
C THR A 76 -0.18 8.53 3.67
N LYS A 77 -0.03 9.67 2.96
CA LYS A 77 -1.15 10.46 2.42
C LYS A 77 -0.74 11.26 1.19
N GLY A 78 -1.73 11.71 0.43
CA GLY A 78 -1.57 12.60 -0.71
C GLY A 78 -1.36 11.84 -2.01
N GLN A 79 -1.09 12.57 -3.08
CA GLN A 79 -1.02 11.97 -4.41
C GLN A 79 0.29 11.21 -4.60
N ILE A 80 0.22 10.04 -5.24
CA ILE A 80 1.36 9.23 -5.63
C ILE A 80 1.20 8.78 -7.08
N THR A 81 2.26 8.92 -7.86
CA THR A 81 2.38 8.22 -9.13
C THR A 81 2.81 6.79 -8.80
N ILE A 82 1.93 5.81 -8.99
CA ILE A 82 2.17 4.44 -8.49
C ILE A 82 3.04 3.60 -9.44
N GLY A 83 3.33 4.09 -10.65
CA GLY A 83 4.13 3.36 -11.63
C GLY A 83 3.43 2.15 -12.26
N GLY A 84 2.10 2.11 -12.21
CA GLY A 84 1.24 1.11 -12.86
C GLY A 84 -0.02 1.76 -13.45
N THR A 85 -0.83 0.99 -14.16
CA THR A 85 -2.07 1.49 -14.78
C THR A 85 -3.23 1.45 -13.80
N LEU A 86 -3.87 2.60 -13.63
CA LEU A 86 -5.08 2.79 -12.83
C LEU A 86 -6.27 3.07 -13.73
N THR A 87 -7.45 2.64 -13.30
CA THR A 87 -8.73 3.17 -13.76
C THR A 87 -9.07 4.44 -12.99
N VAL A 88 -9.44 5.50 -13.72
CA VAL A 88 -9.88 6.78 -13.15
C VAL A 88 -11.18 6.59 -12.36
N ALA A 89 -11.29 7.26 -11.21
CA ALA A 89 -12.40 7.18 -10.27
C ALA A 89 -12.65 5.79 -9.66
N ALA A 90 -11.72 4.83 -9.84
CA ALA A 90 -11.79 3.54 -9.18
C ALA A 90 -11.12 3.56 -7.80
N ALA A 91 -11.69 2.81 -6.86
CA ALA A 91 -11.15 2.60 -5.51
C ALA A 91 -10.13 1.44 -5.50
N TYR A 92 -9.05 1.62 -4.74
CA TYR A 92 -7.99 0.64 -4.58
C TYR A 92 -7.84 0.19 -3.12
N PHE A 93 -7.49 -1.08 -2.96
CA PHE A 93 -7.45 -1.79 -1.69
C PHE A 93 -6.15 -2.59 -1.56
N ALA A 94 -5.80 -2.94 -0.32
CA ALA A 94 -4.71 -3.86 -0.06
C ALA A 94 -5.05 -5.25 -0.61
N SER A 95 -4.09 -5.88 -1.30
CA SER A 95 -4.24 -7.24 -1.82
C SER A 95 -3.96 -8.30 -0.74
N ALA A 96 -4.44 -9.52 -1.00
CA ALA A 96 -4.00 -10.73 -0.31
C ALA A 96 -2.55 -11.11 -0.70
N THR A 97 -2.02 -10.59 -1.80
CA THR A 97 -0.59 -10.68 -2.11
C THR A 97 0.14 -9.63 -1.29
N ALA A 98 1.08 -10.06 -0.43
CA ALA A 98 1.83 -9.15 0.44
C ALA A 98 2.48 -7.99 -0.34
N GLY A 99 2.14 -6.77 0.07
CA GLY A 99 2.63 -5.53 -0.51
C GLY A 99 1.95 -5.11 -1.82
N ALA A 100 1.04 -5.91 -2.39
CA ALA A 100 0.39 -5.57 -3.66
C ALA A 100 -0.90 -4.76 -3.47
N ILE A 101 -1.32 -4.08 -4.54
CA ILE A 101 -2.53 -3.27 -4.58
C ILE A 101 -3.54 -3.94 -5.51
N ALA A 102 -4.74 -4.19 -5.00
CA ALA A 102 -5.84 -4.77 -5.75
C ALA A 102 -6.96 -3.74 -6.01
N PRO A 103 -7.68 -3.82 -7.13
CA PRO A 103 -8.90 -3.05 -7.33
C PRO A 103 -10.05 -3.54 -6.43
N VAL A 104 -11.07 -2.69 -6.23
CA VAL A 104 -12.27 -3.00 -5.43
C VAL A 104 -12.95 -4.33 -5.78
N ALA A 105 -12.86 -4.77 -7.04
CA ALA A 105 -13.49 -5.99 -7.51
C ALA A 105 -12.98 -7.27 -6.80
N ASP A 106 -11.82 -7.20 -6.14
CA ASP A 106 -11.25 -8.32 -5.40
C ASP A 106 -11.72 -8.39 -3.94
N MET A 107 -12.45 -7.37 -3.46
CA MET A 107 -13.00 -7.33 -2.12
C MET A 107 -14.27 -8.18 -2.04
N THR A 108 -14.06 -9.49 -1.93
CA THR A 108 -15.10 -10.52 -1.82
C THR A 108 -15.36 -10.93 -0.37
N THR A 109 -16.41 -11.72 -0.12
CA THR A 109 -16.81 -12.19 1.22
C THR A 109 -15.65 -12.77 2.02
N GLY A 110 -15.58 -12.40 3.31
CA GLY A 110 -14.56 -12.84 4.26
C GLY A 110 -13.26 -12.02 4.23
N LYS A 111 -13.10 -11.08 3.29
CA LYS A 111 -11.94 -10.18 3.25
C LYS A 111 -12.14 -8.97 4.14
N TYR A 112 -11.06 -8.45 4.71
CA TYR A 112 -11.02 -7.21 5.50
C TYR A 112 -10.45 -6.10 4.63
N PRO A 113 -11.29 -5.33 3.90
CA PRO A 113 -10.79 -4.33 2.96
C PRO A 113 -10.07 -3.20 3.71
N THR A 114 -8.80 -3.01 3.38
CA THR A 114 -8.06 -1.79 3.73
C THR A 114 -8.03 -0.90 2.49
N PHE A 115 -8.79 0.20 2.54
CA PHE A 115 -8.89 1.18 1.48
C PHE A 115 -7.61 2.02 1.43
N LEU A 116 -7.09 2.25 0.22
CA LEU A 116 -5.92 3.10 0.00
C LEU A 116 -6.30 4.47 -0.52
N GLY A 117 -7.27 4.56 -1.43
CA GLY A 117 -7.50 5.77 -2.20
C GLY A 117 -8.23 5.56 -3.52
N PHE A 118 -8.41 6.68 -4.24
CA PHE A 118 -9.00 6.70 -5.58
C PHE A 118 -7.99 7.08 -6.66
N GLY A 119 -8.09 6.43 -7.81
CA GLY A 119 -7.32 6.84 -9.00
C GLY A 119 -7.83 8.18 -9.52
N ILE A 120 -7.04 9.24 -9.43
CA ILE A 120 -7.38 10.56 -10.01
C ILE A 120 -7.08 10.56 -11.51
N THR A 121 -6.03 9.87 -11.92
CA THR A 121 -5.67 9.67 -13.33
C THR A 121 -5.33 8.21 -13.57
N ALA A 122 -4.95 7.87 -14.81
CA ALA A 122 -4.49 6.53 -15.14
C ALA A 122 -3.15 6.14 -14.47
N SER A 123 -2.47 7.07 -13.78
CA SER A 123 -1.19 6.82 -13.11
C SER A 123 -1.11 7.36 -11.68
N ILE A 124 -1.99 8.31 -11.32
CA ILE A 124 -1.98 9.00 -10.02
C ILE A 124 -3.08 8.43 -9.13
N LEU A 125 -2.68 7.93 -7.97
CA LEU A 125 -3.54 7.52 -6.87
C LEU A 125 -3.51 8.59 -5.78
N ASP A 126 -4.66 9.01 -5.27
CA ASP A 126 -4.73 9.88 -4.09
C ASP A 126 -4.87 9.04 -2.83
N LEU A 127 -3.80 8.99 -2.04
CA LEU A 127 -3.73 8.16 -0.84
C LEU A 127 -4.49 8.80 0.32
N ASN A 128 -5.49 8.07 0.79
CA ASN A 128 -6.20 8.32 2.03
C ASN A 128 -6.54 6.98 2.68
N ILE A 129 -5.57 6.43 3.41
CA ILE A 129 -5.61 5.05 3.89
C ILE A 129 -6.61 4.92 5.04
N ALA A 130 -7.57 4.02 4.89
CA ALA A 130 -8.58 3.72 5.88
C ALA A 130 -8.83 2.21 5.96
N SER A 131 -8.68 1.63 7.14
CA SER A 131 -9.03 0.23 7.38
C SER A 131 -10.51 0.12 7.76
N SER A 132 -11.24 -0.81 7.15
CA SER A 132 -12.65 -1.06 7.50
C SER A 132 -12.83 -1.69 8.88
N GLY A 133 -11.84 -2.46 9.35
CA GLY A 133 -11.90 -3.21 10.60
C GLY A 133 -12.96 -4.33 10.63
N VAL A 134 -13.71 -4.54 9.54
CA VAL A 134 -14.85 -5.46 9.45
C VAL A 134 -14.73 -6.29 8.16
N ALA A 135 -15.07 -7.58 8.23
CA ALA A 135 -15.06 -8.45 7.06
C ALA A 135 -16.26 -8.15 6.14
N VAL A 136 -16.06 -8.30 4.84
CA VAL A 136 -17.17 -8.30 3.87
C VAL A 136 -18.10 -9.48 4.18
N PRO A 137 -19.42 -9.25 4.35
CA PRO A 137 -20.38 -10.29 4.69
C PRO A 137 -20.56 -11.33 3.58
#